data_AF-A0A9D8VA31-F1
#
_entry.id   AF-A0A9D8VA31-F1
#
_cell.length_a   1.000
_cell.length_b   1.000
_cell.length_c   1.000
_cell.angle_alpha   90.00
_cell.angle_beta   90.00
_cell.angle_gamma   90.00
#
_symmetry.space_group_name_H-M   'P 1'
#
loop_
_entity.id
_entity.type
_entity.pdbx_description
1 polymer ?
#
loop_
_entity_poly.entity_id
_entity_poly.type
_entity_poly.pdbx_seq_one_letter_code
_entity_poly.pdbx_strand_id
1 'polypeptide(L)'
;MRLLPLLTCLLLALPAAAQPSNVEVLSEMAVGCIPDQITGDGLVLDPPSRPPFLSGALVSALQARDVTVLAPEGAAASNLSMDLSRAAVAYGRAPGGRIARTVSMAMAVRLVVDEVVVVDRLCEPSRSDVISRAAAEQVNEPAYPETRADVPQSLWQRAVQPAVITLATAAGTVLFFSLRSRRADGG
;
A
#
# COMPACT_ATOMS: atom_id res chain seq x y z
N MET A 1 -46.34 -39.00 -5.33
CA MET A 1 -45.22 -39.16 -6.29
C MET A 1 -44.56 -37.79 -6.40
N ARG A 2 -43.34 -37.64 -5.84
CA ARG A 2 -42.06 -37.54 -6.59
C ARG A 2 -42.07 -36.33 -7.54
N LEU A 3 -41.21 -35.31 -7.47
CA LEU A 3 -39.82 -35.21 -7.07
C LEU A 3 -39.46 -33.72 -6.83
N LEU A 4 -38.58 -33.46 -5.86
CA LEU A 4 -37.73 -32.26 -5.78
C LEU A 4 -36.95 -32.07 -7.10
N PRO A 5 -36.60 -30.82 -7.43
CA PRO A 5 -35.19 -30.47 -7.30
C PRO A 5 -35.05 -29.18 -6.47
N LEU A 6 -34.33 -29.17 -5.35
CA LEU A 6 -32.86 -29.07 -5.32
C LEU A 6 -32.34 -27.99 -6.31
N LEU A 7 -32.94 -26.80 -6.24
CA LEU A 7 -32.27 -25.58 -6.71
C LEU A 7 -31.26 -25.19 -5.62
N THR A 8 -30.17 -25.95 -5.59
CA THR A 8 -28.99 -25.73 -4.77
C THR A 8 -28.54 -24.30 -5.02
N CYS A 9 -28.68 -23.45 -4.00
CA CYS A 9 -28.06 -22.15 -3.91
C CYS A 9 -26.57 -22.29 -4.21
N LEU A 10 -26.19 -22.06 -5.47
CA LEU A 10 -24.84 -21.67 -5.85
C LEU A 10 -24.68 -20.23 -5.34
N LEU A 11 -24.54 -20.09 -4.03
CA LEU A 11 -23.91 -18.95 -3.40
C LEU A 11 -22.47 -18.97 -3.92
N LEU A 12 -22.29 -18.39 -5.11
CA LEU A 12 -21.00 -17.93 -5.61
C LEU A 12 -20.40 -17.10 -4.48
N ALA A 13 -19.42 -17.69 -3.80
CA ALA A 13 -18.51 -16.96 -2.94
C ALA A 13 -17.84 -15.92 -3.82
N LEU A 14 -18.46 -14.74 -3.92
CA LEU A 14 -17.83 -13.55 -4.46
C LEU A 14 -16.52 -13.40 -3.68
N PRO A 15 -15.36 -13.45 -4.35
CA PRO A 15 -14.10 -13.24 -3.66
C PRO A 15 -14.23 -11.90 -2.95
N ALA A 16 -13.95 -11.89 -1.64
CA ALA A 16 -13.87 -10.65 -0.89
C ALA A 16 -12.96 -9.70 -1.70
N ALA A 17 -13.50 -8.55 -2.12
CA ALA A 17 -12.79 -7.63 -2.98
C ALA A 17 -11.39 -7.40 -2.40
N ALA A 18 -10.37 -7.76 -3.18
CA ALA A 18 -8.98 -7.63 -2.76
C ALA A 18 -8.75 -6.15 -2.40
N GLN A 19 -8.26 -5.91 -1.19
CA GLN A 19 -7.99 -4.55 -0.74
C GLN A 19 -6.84 -3.99 -1.57
N PRO A 20 -6.93 -2.75 -2.08
CA PRO A 20 -5.88 -2.19 -2.91
C PRO A 20 -4.60 -2.03 -2.08
N SER A 21 -3.47 -2.33 -2.69
CA SER A 21 -2.16 -2.19 -2.03
C SER A 21 -1.81 -0.72 -1.80
N ASN A 22 -0.87 -0.42 -0.92
CA ASN A 22 -0.43 0.96 -0.71
C ASN A 22 0.24 1.53 -1.98
N VAL A 23 0.90 0.68 -2.75
CA VAL A 23 1.51 1.04 -4.05
C VAL A 23 0.43 1.43 -5.06
N GLU A 24 -0.65 0.64 -5.14
CA GLU A 24 -1.78 0.92 -6.02
C GLU A 24 -2.46 2.24 -5.65
N VAL A 25 -2.75 2.46 -4.36
CA VAL A 25 -3.34 3.71 -3.88
C VAL A 25 -2.44 4.91 -4.17
N LEU A 26 -1.13 4.81 -3.95
CA LEU A 26 -0.19 5.89 -4.27
C LEU A 26 -0.13 6.18 -5.78
N SER A 27 -0.16 5.13 -6.60
CA SER A 27 -0.12 5.24 -8.06
C SER A 27 -1.39 5.91 -8.59
N GLU A 28 -2.56 5.51 -8.12
CA GLU A 28 -3.84 6.16 -8.44
C GLU A 28 -3.82 7.66 -8.06
N MET A 29 -3.32 7.98 -6.87
CA MET A 29 -3.20 9.38 -6.42
C MET A 29 -2.22 10.18 -7.28
N ALA A 30 -1.09 9.59 -7.69
CA ALA A 30 -0.13 10.24 -8.58
C ALA A 30 -0.73 10.51 -9.96
N VAL A 31 -1.46 9.55 -10.51
CA VAL A 31 -2.20 9.71 -11.78
C VAL A 31 -3.25 10.81 -11.67
N GLY A 32 -3.94 10.91 -10.53
CA GLY A 32 -4.91 11.97 -10.26
C GLY A 32 -4.32 13.39 -10.23
N CYS A 33 -3.00 13.52 -10.09
CA CYS A 33 -2.32 14.82 -10.11
C CYS A 33 -1.90 15.28 -11.52
N ILE A 34 -1.97 14.39 -12.53
CA ILE A 34 -1.67 14.73 -13.92
C ILE A 34 -2.61 15.87 -14.36
N PRO A 35 -2.09 17.02 -14.82
CA PRO A 35 -2.92 18.13 -15.27
C PRO A 35 -3.81 17.74 -16.46
N ASP A 36 -5.06 18.22 -16.45
CA ASP A 36 -6.02 17.98 -17.54
C ASP A 36 -5.71 18.81 -18.79
N GLN A 37 -4.86 19.84 -18.66
CA GLN A 37 -4.41 20.72 -19.74
C GLN A 37 -3.39 20.06 -20.67
N ILE A 38 -2.96 18.84 -20.38
CA ILE A 38 -2.06 18.11 -21.27
C ILE A 38 -2.85 17.72 -22.51
N THR A 39 -2.53 18.39 -23.61
CA THR A 39 -3.10 18.14 -24.94
C THR A 39 -1.96 18.07 -25.94
N GLY A 40 -1.92 17.04 -26.78
CA GLY A 40 -1.00 16.99 -27.91
C GLY A 40 -0.33 15.64 -28.14
N ASP A 41 0.35 15.56 -29.28
CA ASP A 41 0.87 14.32 -29.85
C ASP A 41 2.18 13.84 -29.20
N GLY A 42 2.80 14.63 -28.32
CA GLY A 42 4.10 14.31 -27.71
C GLY A 42 4.48 15.17 -26.50
N LEU A 43 4.88 14.51 -25.41
CA LEU A 43 5.27 15.11 -24.13
C LEU A 43 6.56 14.45 -23.62
N VAL A 44 7.52 15.23 -23.15
CA VAL A 44 8.62 14.68 -22.32
C VAL A 44 8.14 14.62 -20.88
N LEU A 45 8.17 13.41 -20.29
CA LEU A 45 7.89 13.20 -18.86
C LEU A 45 9.21 13.14 -18.09
N ASP A 46 9.34 14.00 -17.09
CA ASP A 46 10.33 13.92 -16.02
C ASP A 46 9.63 13.37 -14.76
N PRO A 47 9.65 12.04 -14.56
CA PRO A 47 8.91 11.39 -13.48
C PRO A 47 9.62 11.58 -12.12
N PRO A 48 8.91 11.33 -11.00
CA PRO A 48 9.53 11.41 -9.69
C PRO A 48 10.66 10.38 -9.57
N SER A 49 11.82 10.83 -9.09
CA SER A 49 13.00 9.98 -8.92
C SER A 49 12.79 8.84 -7.92
N ARG A 50 11.86 9.02 -6.97
CA ARG A 50 11.41 8.01 -6.01
C ARG A 50 9.94 8.18 -5.69
N PRO A 51 9.21 7.09 -5.39
CA PRO A 51 9.61 5.70 -5.59
C PRO A 51 9.45 5.25 -7.07
N PRO A 52 10.25 4.28 -7.54
CA PRO A 52 10.39 3.98 -8.97
C PRO A 52 9.10 3.44 -9.62
N PHE A 53 8.20 2.84 -8.83
CA PHE A 53 6.94 2.30 -9.35
C PHE A 53 6.00 3.38 -9.92
N LEU A 54 6.13 4.65 -9.49
CA LEU A 54 5.29 5.73 -9.99
C LEU A 54 5.55 6.05 -11.46
N SER A 55 6.79 5.89 -11.93
CA SER A 55 7.15 6.20 -13.31
C SER A 55 6.32 5.39 -14.31
N GLY A 56 6.21 4.07 -14.10
CA GLY A 56 5.38 3.19 -14.94
C GLY A 56 3.90 3.57 -14.91
N ALA A 57 3.36 3.84 -13.72
CA ALA A 57 1.95 4.24 -13.57
C ALA A 57 1.62 5.56 -14.29
N LEU A 58 2.50 6.56 -14.20
CA LEU A 58 2.34 7.85 -14.87
C LEU A 58 2.43 7.71 -16.39
N VAL A 59 3.40 6.95 -16.90
CA VAL A 59 3.52 6.68 -18.34
C VAL A 59 2.28 5.97 -18.87
N SER A 60 1.82 4.91 -18.21
CA SER A 60 0.61 4.19 -18.61
C SER A 60 -0.63 5.07 -18.58
N ALA A 61 -0.76 5.97 -17.58
CA ALA A 61 -1.89 6.89 -17.51
C ALA A 61 -1.87 7.97 -18.60
N LEU A 62 -0.70 8.50 -18.97
CA LEU A 62 -0.57 9.43 -20.09
C LEU A 62 -0.91 8.75 -21.41
N GLN A 63 -0.42 7.52 -21.63
CA GLN A 63 -0.75 6.73 -22.82
C GLN A 63 -2.24 6.40 -22.91
N ALA A 64 -2.91 6.15 -21.77
CA ALA A 64 -4.35 5.96 -21.71
C ALA A 64 -5.17 7.23 -22.02
N ARG A 65 -4.54 8.41 -22.01
CA ARG A 65 -5.10 9.70 -22.45
C ARG A 65 -4.67 10.07 -23.87
N ASP A 66 -4.18 9.11 -24.66
CA ASP A 66 -3.64 9.29 -26.02
C ASP A 66 -2.45 10.27 -26.10
N VAL A 67 -1.68 10.44 -25.01
CA VAL A 67 -0.48 11.27 -24.99
C VAL A 67 0.77 10.40 -25.22
N THR A 68 1.54 10.70 -26.26
CA THR A 68 2.81 10.01 -26.51
C THR A 68 3.89 10.53 -25.56
N VAL A 69 4.47 9.64 -24.75
CA VAL A 69 5.64 9.98 -23.93
C VAL A 69 6.90 9.85 -24.78
N LEU A 70 7.59 10.97 -24.99
CA LEU A 70 8.82 11.07 -25.77
C LEU A 70 10.05 10.86 -24.88
N ALA A 71 11.13 10.38 -25.49
CA ALA A 71 12.42 10.30 -24.82
C ALA A 71 12.93 11.71 -24.45
N PRO A 72 13.67 11.87 -23.34
CA PRO A 72 14.12 13.17 -22.85
C PRO A 72 15.07 13.91 -23.80
N GLU A 73 15.69 13.21 -24.75
CA GLU A 73 16.56 13.80 -25.77
C GLU A 73 15.80 14.33 -27.00
N GLY A 74 14.48 14.12 -27.07
CA GLY A 74 13.65 14.60 -28.17
C GLY A 74 13.24 16.06 -27.99
N ALA A 75 13.16 16.80 -29.10
CA ALA A 75 12.48 18.10 -29.11
C ALA A 75 10.98 17.87 -28.93
N ALA A 76 10.45 18.21 -27.76
CA ALA A 76 9.02 18.17 -27.47
C ALA A 76 8.49 19.59 -27.24
N ALA A 77 7.29 19.85 -27.74
CA ALA A 77 6.56 21.09 -27.47
C ALA A 77 6.13 21.19 -26.01
N SER A 78 6.06 20.08 -25.27
CA SER A 78 5.62 20.06 -23.88
C SER A 78 6.55 19.22 -23.00
N ASN A 79 6.74 19.68 -21.76
CA ASN A 79 7.49 18.99 -20.71
C ASN A 79 6.66 18.98 -19.40
N LEU A 80 6.46 17.79 -18.84
CA LEU A 80 5.82 17.57 -17.56
C LEU A 80 6.85 17.07 -16.56
N SER A 81 7.15 17.86 -15.54
CA SER A 81 7.95 17.45 -14.40
C SER A 81 7.06 17.22 -13.19
N MET A 82 7.26 16.06 -12.55
CA MET A 82 6.50 15.64 -11.37
C MET A 82 7.49 15.18 -10.30
N ASP A 83 7.60 15.93 -9.21
CA ASP A 83 8.51 15.60 -8.11
C ASP A 83 7.76 15.27 -6.82
N LEU A 84 8.13 14.16 -6.20
CA LEU A 84 7.47 13.66 -5.00
C LEU A 84 8.15 14.21 -3.75
N SER A 85 7.53 15.20 -3.14
CA SER A 85 8.02 15.78 -1.87
C SER A 85 7.69 14.93 -0.64
N ARG A 86 6.55 14.22 -0.66
CA ARG A 86 6.11 13.35 0.45
C ARG A 86 5.27 12.19 -0.06
N ALA A 87 5.52 11.01 0.45
CA ALA A 87 4.57 9.91 0.47
C ALA A 87 4.58 9.28 1.87
N ALA A 88 3.40 9.08 2.44
CA ALA A 88 3.28 8.52 3.78
C ALA A 88 2.05 7.62 3.88
N VAL A 89 2.23 6.52 4.62
CA VAL A 89 1.14 5.63 5.04
C VAL A 89 1.06 5.68 6.56
N ALA A 90 -0.14 5.81 7.09
CA ALA A 90 -0.40 5.81 8.53
C ALA A 90 -1.50 4.81 8.86
N TYR A 91 -1.26 4.00 9.91
CA TYR A 91 -2.23 3.05 10.43
C TYR A 91 -2.72 3.47 11.82
N GLY A 92 -4.03 3.69 11.93
CA GLY A 92 -4.75 3.97 13.14
C GLY A 92 -5.64 2.81 13.58
N ARG A 93 -6.20 2.92 14.78
CA ARG A 93 -7.18 1.95 15.28
C ARG A 93 -8.57 2.26 14.72
N ALA A 94 -9.28 1.23 14.27
CA ALA A 94 -10.69 1.31 13.92
C ALA A 94 -11.52 0.32 14.79
N PRO A 95 -12.84 0.54 14.93
CA PRO A 95 -13.71 -0.37 15.68
C PRO A 95 -13.67 -1.81 15.15
N GLY A 96 -13.96 -2.78 16.03
CA GLY A 96 -14.02 -4.20 15.65
C GLY A 96 -12.65 -4.83 15.32
N GLY A 97 -11.56 -4.30 15.89
CA GLY A 97 -10.21 -4.84 15.66
C GLY A 97 -9.62 -4.55 14.28
N ARG A 98 -10.26 -3.65 13.52
CA ARG A 98 -9.83 -3.20 12.19
C ARG A 98 -8.79 -2.09 12.29
N ILE A 99 -8.18 -1.78 11.16
CA ILE A 99 -7.16 -0.73 11.03
C ILE A 99 -7.72 0.36 10.14
N ALA A 100 -7.67 1.60 10.61
CA ALA A 100 -7.88 2.77 9.75
C ALA A 100 -6.57 3.03 9.02
N ARG A 101 -6.56 2.96 7.70
CA ARG A 101 -5.41 3.31 6.88
C ARG A 101 -5.62 4.71 6.32
N THR A 102 -4.55 5.51 6.31
CA THR A 102 -4.49 6.78 5.60
C THR A 102 -3.23 6.81 4.76
N VAL A 103 -3.39 7.03 3.46
CA VAL A 103 -2.30 7.19 2.51
C VAL A 103 -2.33 8.64 2.04
N SER A 104 -1.22 9.33 2.18
CA SER A 104 -1.09 10.75 1.81
C SER A 104 0.12 10.96 0.94
N MET A 105 0.01 11.89 0.00
CA MET A 105 1.06 12.23 -0.93
C MET A 105 1.14 13.75 -1.09
N ALA A 106 2.32 14.28 -1.40
CA ALA A 106 2.51 15.66 -1.84
C ALA A 106 3.48 15.67 -3.02
N MET A 107 2.99 16.14 -4.17
CA MET A 107 3.72 16.10 -5.43
C MET A 107 3.71 17.47 -6.10
N ALA A 108 4.91 18.01 -6.36
CA ALA A 108 5.06 19.21 -7.16
C ALA A 108 4.87 18.84 -8.63
N VAL A 109 4.02 19.59 -9.33
CA VAL A 109 3.68 19.34 -10.73
C VAL A 109 3.92 20.61 -11.52
N ARG A 110 4.80 20.53 -12.51
CA ARG A 110 5.09 21.62 -13.44
C ARG A 110 4.89 21.15 -14.87
N LEU A 111 4.03 21.86 -15.61
CA LEU A 111 3.82 21.67 -17.05
C LEU A 111 4.33 22.91 -17.78
N VAL A 112 5.26 22.68 -18.71
CA VAL A 112 5.76 23.69 -19.63
C VAL A 112 5.29 23.32 -21.03
N VAL A 113 4.69 24.26 -21.76
CA VAL A 113 4.26 24.12 -23.15
C VAL A 113 4.85 25.28 -23.95
N ASP A 114 5.57 24.99 -25.02
CA ASP A 114 6.27 25.98 -25.87
C ASP A 114 7.09 26.98 -25.03
N GLU A 115 7.86 26.45 -24.07
CA GLU A 115 8.69 27.20 -23.10
C GLU A 115 7.92 28.06 -22.07
N VAL A 116 6.59 28.05 -22.10
CA VAL A 116 5.73 28.76 -21.14
C VAL A 116 5.26 27.81 -20.04
N VAL A 117 5.40 28.23 -18.78
CA VAL A 117 4.85 27.49 -17.64
C VAL A 117 3.32 27.65 -17.63
N VAL A 118 2.60 26.57 -17.93
CA VAL A 118 1.12 26.53 -17.94
C VAL A 118 0.56 26.05 -16.60
N VAL A 119 1.29 25.15 -15.94
CA VAL A 119 0.92 24.63 -14.61
C VAL A 119 2.14 24.64 -13.72
N ASP A 120 1.99 25.14 -12.50
CA ASP A 120 2.97 25.02 -11.42
C ASP A 120 2.20 24.96 -10.09
N ARG A 121 2.08 23.75 -9.53
CA ARG A 121 1.26 23.53 -8.33
C ARG A 121 1.78 22.39 -7.49
N LEU A 122 1.41 22.42 -6.21
CA LEU A 122 1.54 21.29 -5.30
C LEU A 122 0.22 20.51 -5.27
N CYS A 123 0.27 19.21 -5.56
CA CYS A 123 -0.87 18.29 -5.48
C CYS A 123 -0.74 17.43 -4.21
N GLU A 124 -1.69 17.54 -3.28
CA GLU A 124 -1.62 16.88 -1.96
C GLU A 124 -2.81 15.94 -1.69
N PRO A 125 -2.98 14.86 -2.47
CA PRO A 125 -4.09 13.94 -2.25
C PRO A 125 -3.89 13.12 -0.97
N SER A 126 -5.01 12.78 -0.34
CA SER A 126 -5.07 11.89 0.81
C SER A 126 -6.28 10.97 0.68
N ARG A 127 -6.08 9.69 0.97
CA ARG A 127 -7.13 8.67 0.97
C ARG A 127 -7.12 7.91 2.28
N SER A 128 -8.30 7.76 2.88
CA SER A 128 -8.48 6.98 4.09
C SER A 128 -9.51 5.89 3.89
N ASP A 129 -9.24 4.71 4.44
CA ASP A 129 -10.10 3.55 4.38
C ASP A 129 -9.92 2.66 5.62
N VAL A 130 -10.70 1.57 5.69
CA VAL A 130 -10.68 0.65 6.84
C VAL A 130 -10.40 -0.77 6.38
N ILE A 131 -9.21 -1.25 6.69
CA ILE A 131 -8.75 -2.60 6.35
C ILE A 131 -8.85 -3.56 7.55
N SER A 132 -8.87 -4.86 7.26
CA SER A 132 -8.75 -5.87 8.31
C SER A 132 -7.29 -5.94 8.80
N ARG A 133 -7.08 -6.42 10.03
CA ARG A 133 -5.73 -6.62 10.56
C ARG A 133 -4.90 -7.63 9.75
N ALA A 134 -5.55 -8.67 9.23
CA ALA A 134 -4.90 -9.66 8.36
C ALA A 134 -4.50 -9.07 6.99
N ALA A 135 -5.28 -8.11 6.47
CA ALA A 135 -4.96 -7.45 5.21
C ALA A 135 -3.78 -6.48 5.32
N ALA A 136 -3.46 -5.97 6.51
CA ALA A 136 -2.40 -4.97 6.69
C ALA A 136 -1.01 -5.46 6.23
N GLU A 137 -0.72 -6.76 6.37
CA GLU A 137 0.52 -7.34 5.85
C GLU A 137 0.48 -7.53 4.34
N GLN A 138 -0.69 -7.78 3.76
CA GLN A 138 -0.88 -8.04 2.33
C GLN A 138 -0.89 -6.76 1.49
N VAL A 139 -1.36 -5.64 2.04
CA VAL A 139 -1.38 -4.34 1.34
C VAL A 139 -0.01 -3.64 1.33
N ASN A 140 0.93 -4.13 2.15
CA ASN A 140 2.30 -3.65 2.19
C ASN A 140 3.13 -4.40 1.14
N GLU A 141 3.74 -3.68 0.21
CA GLU A 141 4.58 -4.31 -0.82
C GLU A 141 6.02 -4.50 -0.29
N PRO A 142 6.58 -5.72 -0.28
CA PRO A 142 7.91 -5.91 0.27
C PRO A 142 9.05 -5.25 -0.50
N ALA A 143 8.86 -5.04 -1.80
CA ALA A 143 9.82 -4.38 -2.67
C ALA A 143 9.97 -2.87 -2.37
N TYR A 144 8.98 -2.26 -1.71
CA TYR A 144 8.90 -0.80 -1.50
C TYR A 144 8.71 -0.48 -0.01
N PRO A 145 9.78 -0.55 0.81
CA PRO A 145 9.70 -0.36 2.26
C PRO A 145 9.15 1.02 2.65
N GLU A 146 9.31 2.04 1.82
CA GLU A 146 8.75 3.39 1.99
C GLU A 146 7.23 3.44 2.03
N THR A 147 6.55 2.38 1.54
CA THR A 147 5.09 2.26 1.57
C THR A 147 4.56 1.54 2.81
N ARG A 148 5.46 1.13 3.73
CA ARG A 148 5.10 0.40 4.95
C ARG A 148 4.82 1.36 6.10
N ALA A 149 3.88 0.96 6.96
CA ALA A 149 3.57 1.67 8.20
C ALA A 149 3.41 0.68 9.36
N ASP A 150 3.70 1.15 10.57
CA ASP A 150 3.58 0.33 11.77
C ASP A 150 2.12 0.03 12.09
N VAL A 151 1.78 -1.25 12.12
CA VAL A 151 0.44 -1.69 12.49
C VAL A 151 0.23 -1.50 14.00
N PRO A 152 -0.82 -0.79 14.44
CA PRO A 152 -1.06 -0.60 15.87
C PRO A 152 -1.29 -1.93 16.56
N GLN A 153 -0.48 -2.23 17.57
CA GLN A 153 -0.54 -3.50 18.32
C GLN A 153 -1.91 -3.75 18.95
N SER A 154 -2.33 -5.01 18.92
CA SER A 154 -3.56 -5.48 19.59
C SER A 154 -3.36 -5.65 21.10
N LEU A 155 -4.46 -5.71 21.87
CA LEU A 155 -4.40 -6.03 23.30
C LEU A 155 -3.79 -7.41 23.58
N TRP A 156 -4.05 -8.38 22.70
CA TRP A 156 -3.44 -9.71 22.79
C TRP A 156 -1.91 -9.63 22.67
N GLN A 157 -1.38 -8.88 21.70
CA GLN A 157 0.06 -8.68 21.52
C GLN A 157 0.69 -7.94 22.71
N ARG A 158 -0.04 -6.98 23.30
CA ARG A 158 0.49 -6.16 24.40
C ARG A 158 0.48 -6.84 25.77
N ALA A 159 -0.54 -7.65 26.06
CA ALA A 159 -0.77 -8.16 27.42
C ALA A 159 -0.73 -9.70 27.50
N VAL A 160 -1.34 -10.39 26.54
CA VAL A 160 -1.52 -11.86 26.62
C VAL A 160 -0.28 -12.60 26.12
N GLN A 161 0.26 -12.20 24.97
CA GLN A 161 1.45 -12.80 24.39
C GLN A 161 2.65 -12.84 25.35
N PRO A 162 3.06 -11.72 26.00
CA PRO A 162 4.17 -11.78 26.96
C PRO A 162 3.85 -12.71 28.14
N ALA A 163 2.63 -12.66 28.69
CA ALA A 163 2.24 -13.53 29.80
C ALA A 163 2.35 -15.02 29.45
N VAL A 164 1.87 -15.42 28.27
CA VAL A 164 1.94 -16.81 27.78
C VAL A 164 3.40 -17.26 27.60
N ILE A 165 4.25 -16.41 27.02
CA ILE A 165 5.68 -16.71 26.84
C ILE A 165 6.36 -16.90 28.20
N THR A 166 6.09 -16.02 29.17
CA THR A 166 6.66 -16.14 30.52
C THR A 166 6.22 -17.43 31.20
N LEU A 167 4.94 -17.78 31.09
CA LEU A 167 4.38 -19.01 31.68
C LEU A 167 4.96 -20.27 31.04
N ALA A 168 5.09 -20.29 29.71
CA ALA A 168 5.72 -21.39 28.97
C ALA A 168 7.20 -21.55 29.33
N THR A 169 7.92 -20.44 29.48
CA THR A 169 9.34 -20.45 29.87
C THR A 169 9.50 -20.95 31.31
N ALA A 170 8.65 -20.48 32.23
CA ALA A 170 8.63 -20.97 33.61
C ALA A 170 8.35 -22.48 33.67
N ALA A 171 7.31 -22.96 32.98
CA ALA A 171 7.01 -24.39 32.90
C ALA A 171 8.18 -25.19 32.32
N GLY A 172 8.81 -24.69 31.24
CA GLY A 172 10.00 -25.30 30.64
C GLY A 172 11.17 -25.40 31.61
N THR A 173 11.46 -24.33 32.36
CA THR A 173 12.52 -24.35 33.38
C THR A 173 12.24 -25.34 34.51
N VAL A 174 11.00 -25.37 35.03
CA VAL A 174 10.60 -26.31 36.08
C VAL A 174 10.74 -27.76 35.61
N LEU A 175 10.24 -28.07 34.40
CA LEU A 175 10.37 -29.41 33.80
C LEU A 175 11.84 -29.78 33.58
N PHE A 176 12.66 -28.85 33.10
CA PHE A 176 14.09 -29.08 32.90
C PHE A 176 14.82 -29.40 34.21
N PHE A 177 14.57 -28.63 35.28
CA PHE A 177 15.18 -28.88 36.58
C PHE A 177 14.66 -30.16 37.25
N SER A 178 13.37 -30.48 37.13
CA SER A 178 12.81 -31.71 37.71
C SER A 178 13.26 -32.97 36.96
N LEU A 179 13.45 -32.92 35.64
CA LEU A 179 14.08 -34.01 34.87
C LEU A 179 15.58 -34.16 35.17
N ARG A 180 16.28 -33.04 35.40
CA ARG A 180 17.70 -33.06 35.80
C ARG A 180 17.90 -33.61 37.22
N SER A 181 17.05 -33.24 38.18
CA SER A 181 17.12 -33.73 39.57
C SER A 181 16.90 -35.25 39.64
N ARG A 182 15.90 -35.79 38.93
CA ARG A 182 15.65 -37.24 38.93
C ARG A 182 16.78 -38.07 38.34
N ARG A 183 17.64 -37.48 37.50
CA ARG A 183 18.83 -38.13 36.95
C ARG A 183 20.03 -38.10 37.91
N ALA A 184 20.03 -37.18 38.88
CA ALA A 184 21.06 -37.05 39.90
C ALA A 184 20.80 -37.97 41.12
N ASP A 185 19.54 -38.27 41.42
CA ASP A 185 19.14 -39.12 42.56
C ASP A 185 19.08 -40.63 42.21
N GLY A 186 19.34 -41.01 40.95
CA GLY A 186 19.22 -42.39 40.44
C GLY A 186 20.55 -43.10 40.12
N GLY A 187 21.68 -42.57 40.58
CA GLY A 187 23.01 -43.22 40.52
C GLY A 187 23.47 -43.63 41.91
#